data_AF-A0A920H1R7-F1
#
_entry.id   AF-A0A920H1R7-F1
#
_cell.length_a   1.000
_cell.length_b   1.000
_cell.length_c   1.000
_cell.angle_alpha   90.00
_cell.angle_beta   90.00
_cell.angle_gamma   90.00
#
_symmetry.space_group_name_H-M   'P 1'
#
loop_
_entity.id
_entity.type
_entity.pdbx_description
1 polymer ?
#
loop_
_entity_poly.entity_id
_entity_poly.type
_entity_poly.pdbx_seq_one_letter_code
_entity_poly.pdbx_strand_id
1 'polypeptide(L)' 'MSPGVDEAAYVKAGFLSALAKGEASCDLIDREHAIRLLGDMHGGYNIATLVGLLDDEALGAHAAEN' A
#
# COMPACT_ATOMS: atom_id res chain seq x y z
N MET A 1 3.81 -11.90 -21.84
CA MET A 1 3.31 -11.37 -20.54
C MET A 1 2.00 -10.67 -20.82
N SER A 2 0.94 -11.13 -20.19
CA SER A 2 -0.45 -11.05 -20.68
C SER A 2 -1.20 -9.78 -20.21
N PRO A 3 -2.21 -9.31 -20.96
CA PRO A 3 -3.08 -8.20 -20.56
C PRO A 3 -4.03 -8.69 -19.47
N GLY A 4 -3.58 -8.62 -18.22
CA GLY A 4 -4.29 -9.12 -17.05
C GLY A 4 -3.57 -8.85 -15.73
N VAL A 5 -2.48 -8.08 -15.77
CA VAL A 5 -1.67 -7.70 -14.61
C VAL A 5 -2.21 -6.44 -13.92
N ASP A 6 -3.16 -5.72 -14.55
CA ASP A 6 -3.66 -4.44 -14.03
C ASP A 6 -4.76 -4.58 -12.97
N GLU A 7 -5.80 -5.39 -13.20
CA GLU A 7 -6.97 -5.42 -12.30
C GLU A 7 -6.65 -6.02 -10.92
N ALA A 8 -5.90 -7.12 -10.88
CA ALA A 8 -5.52 -7.74 -9.62
C ALA A 8 -4.54 -6.85 -8.82
N ALA A 9 -3.65 -6.15 -9.52
CA ALA A 9 -2.75 -5.18 -8.90
C ALA A 9 -3.52 -3.95 -8.39
N TYR A 10 -4.51 -3.48 -9.14
CA TYR A 10 -5.39 -2.37 -8.74
C TYR A 10 -6.18 -2.70 -7.47
N VAL A 11 -6.85 -3.85 -7.43
CA VAL A 11 -7.61 -4.31 -6.25
C VAL A 11 -6.68 -4.53 -5.05
N LYS A 12 -5.51 -5.13 -5.27
CA LYS A 12 -4.51 -5.33 -4.21
C LYS A 12 -3.99 -4.00 -3.65
N ALA A 13 -3.63 -3.05 -4.52
CA ALA A 13 -3.17 -1.73 -4.10
C ALA A 13 -4.25 -0.96 -3.35
N GLY A 14 -5.51 -1.01 -3.82
CA GLY A 14 -6.65 -0.40 -3.15
C GLY A 14 -6.90 -0.98 -1.76
N PHE A 15 -6.87 -2.31 -1.63
CA PHE A 15 -7.05 -2.98 -0.34
C PHE A 15 -5.92 -2.66 0.64
N LEU A 16 -4.66 -2.75 0.20
CA LEU A 16 -3.51 -2.40 1.04
C LEU A 16 -3.53 -0.91 1.43
N SER A 17 -4.01 -0.04 0.54
CA SER A 17 -4.16 1.39 0.84
C SER A 17 -5.23 1.64 1.89
N ALA A 18 -6.37 0.94 1.81
CA ALA A 18 -7.42 1.02 2.82
C ALA A 18 -6.93 0.50 4.18
N LEU A 19 -6.14 -0.58 4.20
CA LEU A 19 -5.48 -1.07 5.42
C LEU A 19 -4.54 -0.02 6.00
N ALA A 20 -3.63 0.54 5.18
CA ALA A 20 -2.65 1.53 5.63
C ALA A 20 -3.30 2.82 6.18
N LYS A 21 -4.42 3.25 5.60
CA LYS A 21 -5.22 4.39 6.09
C LYS A 21 -6.09 4.06 7.31
N GLY A 22 -6.24 2.79 7.67
CA GLY A 22 -7.17 2.33 8.71
C GLY A 22 -8.64 2.38 8.30
N GLU A 23 -8.94 2.50 7.00
CA GLU A 23 -10.30 2.40 6.44
C GLU A 23 -10.76 0.93 6.36
N ALA A 24 -9.80 0.01 6.28
CA ALA A 24 -10.02 -1.44 6.39
C ALA A 24 -9.16 -1.99 7.53
N SER A 25 -9.60 -3.12 8.11
CA SER A 25 -8.83 -3.89 9.08
C SER A 25 -8.70 -5.34 8.62
N CYS A 26 -7.58 -5.97 8.96
CA CYS A 26 -7.32 -7.37 8.68
C CYS A 26 -6.60 -8.00 9.86
N ASP A 27 -7.04 -9.16 10.32
CA ASP A 27 -6.39 -9.88 11.42
C ASP A 27 -5.01 -10.44 11.04
N LEU A 28 -4.74 -10.56 9.74
CA LEU A 28 -3.51 -11.15 9.20
C LEU A 28 -2.48 -10.10 8.73
N ILE A 29 -2.92 -8.88 8.42
CA ILE A 29 -2.09 -7.83 7.84
C ILE A 29 -2.32 -6.56 8.63
N ASP A 30 -1.29 -6.12 9.36
CA ASP A 30 -1.27 -4.84 10.07
C ASP A 30 -0.96 -3.68 9.11
N ARG A 31 -1.17 -2.45 9.60
CA ARG A 31 -0.94 -1.21 8.84
C ARG A 31 0.49 -1.13 8.32
N GLU A 32 1.47 -1.51 9.12
CA GLU A 32 2.89 -1.49 8.74
C GLU A 32 3.20 -2.50 7.62
N HIS A 33 2.71 -3.74 7.72
CA HIS A 33 2.84 -4.73 6.64
C HIS A 33 2.17 -4.27 5.36
N ALA A 34 1.01 -3.62 5.46
CA ALA A 34 0.30 -3.14 4.28
C ALA A 34 1.15 -2.12 3.50
N ILE A 35 1.86 -1.24 4.21
CA ILE A 35 2.78 -0.25 3.61
C ILE A 35 4.00 -0.92 3.01
N ARG A 36 4.58 -1.89 3.70
CA ARG A 36 5.72 -2.65 3.18
C ARG A 36 5.37 -3.40 1.90
N LEU A 37 4.17 -4.00 1.85
CA LEU A 37 3.65 -4.66 0.66
C LEU A 37 3.32 -3.67 -0.47
N LEU A 38 2.86 -2.47 -0.13
CA LEU A 38 2.66 -1.39 -1.10
C LEU A 38 4.00 -0.93 -1.68
N GLY A 39 5.06 -0.79 -0.88
CA GLY A 39 6.40 -0.42 -1.33
C GLY A 39 7.00 -1.42 -2.33
N ASP A 40 6.77 -2.72 -2.10
CA ASP A 40 7.25 -3.81 -2.96
C ASP A 40 6.48 -3.93 -4.30
N MET A 41 5.30 -3.33 -4.41
CA MET A 41 4.59 -3.23 -5.68
C MET A 41 5.31 -2.17 -6.55
N HIS A 42 6.25 -2.59 -7.41
CA HIS A 42 7.12 -1.76 -8.26
C HIS A 42 6.43 -0.71 -9.18
N GLY A 43 5.75 0.28 -8.59
CA GLY A 43 5.22 1.49 -9.21
C GLY A 43 3.83 1.38 -9.84
N GLY A 44 3.08 2.49 -9.77
CA GLY A 44 1.78 2.70 -10.40
C GLY A 44 0.73 3.16 -9.40
N TYR A 45 -0.07 2.22 -8.91
CA TYR A 45 -1.22 2.49 -8.02
C TYR A 45 -0.86 2.75 -6.56
N ASN A 46 0.36 2.40 -6.14
CA ASN A 46 0.83 2.56 -4.76
C ASN A 46 1.39 3.96 -4.44
N ILE A 47 1.80 4.73 -5.46
CA ILE A 47 2.48 6.03 -5.24
C ILE A 47 1.56 7.05 -4.55
N ALA A 48 0.31 7.18 -5.00
CA ALA A 48 -0.61 8.15 -4.40
C ALA A 48 -0.86 7.87 -2.90
N THR A 49 -0.88 6.59 -2.54
CA THR A 49 -1.04 6.17 -1.14
C THR A 49 0.23 6.40 -0.33
N LEU A 50 1.40 5.99 -0.84
CA LEU A 50 2.68 6.21 -0.15
C LEU A 50 2.96 7.71 0.07
N VAL A 51 2.62 8.57 -0.90
CA VAL A 51 2.71 10.03 -0.76
C VAL A 51 1.74 10.56 0.30
N GLY A 52 0.50 10.05 0.36
CA GLY A 52 -0.45 10.45 1.41
C GLY A 52 -0.10 9.94 2.81
N LEU A 53 0.73 8.89 2.92
CA LEU A 53 1.18 8.31 4.18
C LEU A 53 2.51 8.91 4.67
N LEU A 54 3.22 9.68 3.85
CA LEU A 54 4.41 10.44 4.27
C LEU A 54 4.08 11.51 5.32
N ASP A 55 2.84 12.00 5.33
CA ASP A 55 2.34 12.94 6.35
C ASP A 55 1.88 12.24 7.65
N ASP A 56 1.85 10.90 7.68
CA ASP A 56 1.52 10.14 8.88
C ASP A 56 2.78 9.94 9.74
N GLU A 57 2.79 10.55 10.93
CA GLU A 57 3.94 10.62 11.84
C GLU A 57 4.44 9.23 12.29
N ALA A 58 3.58 8.20 12.26
CA ALA A 58 3.93 6.83 12.64
C ALA A 58 4.31 5.97 11.43
N LEU A 59 3.67 6.21 10.27
CA LEU A 59 3.83 5.37 9.08
C LEU A 59 4.79 5.94 8.04
N GLY A 60 5.11 7.24 8.11
CA GLY A 60 5.99 7.92 7.16
C GLY A 60 7.40 7.36 7.16
N ALA A 61 7.90 6.89 8.31
CA ALA A 61 9.19 6.21 8.41
C ALA A 61 9.20 4.88 7.63
N HIS A 62 8.11 4.09 7.74
CA HIS A 62 7.97 2.82 7.03
C HIS A 62 7.69 2.98 5.53
N ALA A 63 7.05 4.09 5.13
CA ALA A 63 6.89 4.45 3.72
C ALA A 63 8.19 4.96 3.08
N ALA A 64 9.09 5.55 3.89
CA ALA A 64 10.38 6.09 3.44
C ALA A 64 11.52 5.06 3.42
N GLU A 65 11.39 3.92 4.10
CA GLU A 65 12.33 2.80 4.01
C GLU A 65 12.16 2.06 2.68
N ASN A 66 12.91 2.48 1.66
CA ASN A 66 13.25 1.68 0.47
C ASN A 66 14.78 1.64 0.31
#